data_AF-A0A6F8YC19-F1
#
_entry.id   AF-A0A6F8YC19-F1
#
_cell.length_a   1.000
_cell.length_b   1.000
_cell.length_c   1.000
_cell.angle_alpha   90.00
_cell.angle_beta   90.00
_cell.angle_gamma   90.00
#
_symmetry.space_group_name_H-M   'P 1'
#
loop_
_entity.id
_entity.type
_entity.pdbx_description
1 polymer ?
#
loop_
_entity_poly.entity_id
_entity_poly.type
_entity_poly.pdbx_seq_one_letter_code
_entity_poly.pdbx_strand_id
1 'polypeptide(L)'
;MTRFSVWAPEADRLRVRIGGIDHSMALDAGGWWRTNVECAAHGTDYLYLLDDSDEPLPDPRSRWQPLGVRGPSRTYDHAAYPWTDGDWAGRDLAGGVIYSVRVGGFTPDGTFDAAVARLDHLADLGVDAVELHPVNVERGSAGQSACWYTPHPSYGGPDGLKRFVDACHERGIAVVLDLAYDHLQPGAGAHRIGPYLAEVANTWGHSLALDGPHGAGMRSFITDNVLMWLRDYHADGVRLDAAHTLIDRDAMLLLDELSAAVSALSISLGRPLALIAGSGLAGARFIPGPGADLAELLAPPRAARPASPRSTATTGPSSVRWSSSSASCAPASPPCSPPTAPPPPSPPACSGSGRRCCSPRRRRRCCRWARSGPPGCRSRPTGCRRPARWTGPSSTRPSTATCSTCTAA
;
A
#
# COMPACT_ATOMS: atom_id res chain seq x y z
N MET A 1 -3.23 28.27 12.28
CA MET A 1 -2.31 27.51 13.13
C MET A 1 -2.52 26.03 12.87
N THR A 2 -1.48 25.31 12.45
CA THR A 2 -1.55 23.86 12.19
C THR A 2 -0.76 23.10 13.26
N ARG A 3 -1.36 22.02 13.79
CA ARG A 3 -0.72 21.14 14.78
C ARG A 3 0.02 20.02 14.06
N PHE A 4 1.30 19.87 14.35
CA PHE A 4 2.11 18.73 13.94
C PHE A 4 2.23 17.74 15.09
N SER A 5 2.12 16.44 14.80
CA SER A 5 2.12 15.39 15.80
C SER A 5 2.67 14.10 15.21
N VAL A 6 3.66 13.50 15.88
CA VAL A 6 4.25 12.24 15.47
C VAL A 6 4.59 11.39 16.68
N TRP A 7 4.36 10.08 16.59
CA TRP A 7 4.69 9.15 17.66
C TRP A 7 6.11 8.62 17.44
N ALA A 8 6.98 8.95 18.37
CA ALA A 8 8.41 8.63 18.34
C ALA A 8 8.91 8.50 19.79
N PRO A 9 8.47 7.45 20.51
CA PRO A 9 8.67 7.33 21.96
C PRO A 9 10.14 7.16 22.36
N GLU A 10 10.98 6.71 21.45
CA GLU A 10 12.41 6.43 21.67
C GLU A 10 13.32 7.59 21.26
N ALA A 11 12.78 8.64 20.63
CA ALA A 11 13.57 9.81 20.25
C ALA A 11 13.92 10.64 21.48
N ASP A 12 15.12 11.23 21.49
CA ASP A 12 15.58 12.17 22.51
C ASP A 12 15.20 13.61 22.14
N ARG A 13 15.12 13.89 20.83
CA ARG A 13 14.76 15.21 20.30
C ARG A 13 14.00 15.06 18.99
N LEU A 14 13.00 15.91 18.78
CA LEU A 14 12.26 15.94 17.53
C LEU A 14 11.98 17.37 17.07
N ARG A 15 12.16 17.60 15.78
CA ARG A 15 11.88 18.88 15.11
C ARG A 15 11.03 18.65 13.87
N VAL A 16 10.17 19.59 13.53
CA VAL A 16 9.52 19.67 12.21
C VAL A 16 10.19 20.76 11.38
N ARG A 17 10.59 20.42 10.16
CA ARG A 17 11.20 21.34 9.19
C ARG A 17 10.16 21.79 8.18
N ILE A 18 9.93 23.10 8.10
CA ILE A 18 8.95 23.73 7.21
C ILE A 18 9.64 24.87 6.48
N GLY A 19 9.67 24.84 5.15
CA GLY A 19 10.34 25.88 4.36
C GLY A 19 11.83 26.07 4.72
N GLY A 20 12.50 25.02 5.21
CA GLY A 20 13.89 25.08 5.67
C GLY A 20 14.09 25.58 7.11
N ILE A 21 13.01 25.93 7.82
CA ILE A 21 13.04 26.37 9.22
C ILE A 21 12.68 25.20 10.12
N ASP A 22 13.50 24.95 11.15
CA ASP A 22 13.29 23.90 12.13
C ASP A 22 12.51 24.43 13.33
N HIS A 23 11.42 23.74 13.68
CA HIS A 23 10.62 24.03 14.86
C HIS A 23 10.73 22.87 15.85
N SER A 24 11.17 23.15 17.07
CA SER A 24 11.23 22.16 18.14
C SER A 24 9.83 21.64 18.51
N MET A 25 9.75 20.36 18.83
CA MET A 25 8.54 19.69 19.27
C MET A 25 8.66 19.27 20.74
N ALA A 26 7.53 19.20 21.44
CA ALA A 26 7.47 18.77 22.84
C ALA A 26 6.95 17.34 22.94
N LEU A 27 7.65 16.50 23.69
CA LEU A 27 7.27 15.13 24.02
C LEU A 27 6.19 15.11 25.12
N ASP A 28 5.18 14.28 24.96
CA ASP A 28 4.20 13.97 26.00
C ASP A 28 4.44 12.60 26.67
N ALA A 29 3.65 12.30 27.71
CA ALA A 29 3.73 11.05 28.45
C ALA A 29 3.35 9.79 27.62
N GLY A 30 2.72 9.97 26.46
CA GLY A 30 2.31 8.89 25.56
C GLY A 30 3.31 8.61 24.43
N GLY A 31 4.49 9.24 24.44
CA GLY A 31 5.49 9.06 23.39
C GLY A 31 5.22 9.92 22.13
N TRP A 32 4.34 10.91 22.22
CA TRP A 32 3.99 11.78 21.10
C TRP A 32 4.72 13.12 21.18
N TRP A 33 5.35 13.47 20.08
CA TRP A 33 5.96 14.78 19.87
C TRP A 33 4.99 15.70 19.17
N ARG A 34 4.81 16.93 19.70
CA ARG A 34 3.86 17.89 19.14
C ARG A 34 4.36 19.32 19.13
N THR A 35 3.90 20.08 18.15
CA THR A 35 4.08 21.53 18.09
C THR A 35 2.97 22.19 17.29
N ASN A 36 2.77 23.48 17.48
CA ASN A 36 1.85 24.29 16.70
C ASN A 36 2.66 25.28 15.88
N VAL A 37 2.42 25.34 14.57
CA VAL A 37 3.09 26.28 13.68
C VAL A 37 2.05 27.16 13.02
N GLU A 38 2.16 28.48 13.20
CA GLU A 38 1.19 29.45 12.69
C GLU A 38 1.23 29.58 11.17
N CYS A 39 2.42 29.57 10.58
CA CYS A 39 2.65 29.78 9.14
C CYS A 39 2.34 28.55 8.26
N ALA A 40 2.04 27.39 8.86
CA ALA A 40 1.67 26.20 8.11
C ALA A 40 0.15 26.23 7.81
N ALA A 41 -0.20 26.32 6.53
CA ALA A 41 -1.56 26.21 6.01
C ALA A 41 -1.75 24.92 5.20
N HIS A 42 -2.94 24.64 4.66
CA HIS A 42 -3.14 23.60 3.65
C HIS A 42 -2.07 23.71 2.54
N GLY A 43 -1.49 22.58 2.14
CA GLY A 43 -0.51 22.55 1.05
C GLY A 43 0.94 22.87 1.44
N THR A 44 1.23 23.00 2.73
CA THR A 44 2.57 23.28 3.25
C THR A 44 3.41 22.00 3.31
N ASP A 45 4.59 22.02 2.68
CA ASP A 45 5.55 20.91 2.74
C ASP A 45 6.30 20.89 4.07
N TYR A 46 6.46 19.69 4.64
CA TYR A 46 7.15 19.46 5.90
C TYR A 46 7.82 18.09 5.97
N LEU A 47 8.85 18.01 6.82
CA LEU A 47 9.58 16.79 7.16
C LEU A 47 9.90 16.79 8.67
N TYR A 48 10.13 15.62 9.26
CA TYR A 48 10.63 15.51 10.63
C TYR A 48 12.15 15.29 10.65
N LEU A 49 12.80 15.77 11.70
CA LEU A 49 14.19 15.50 12.02
C LEU A 49 14.24 14.86 13.40
N LEU A 50 14.90 13.71 13.47
CA LEU A 50 15.06 12.93 14.68
C LEU A 50 16.44 13.18 15.29
N ASP A 51 16.46 13.40 16.60
CA ASP A 51 17.66 13.60 17.41
C ASP A 51 18.57 14.68 16.82
N ASP A 52 19.86 14.37 16.69
CA ASP A 52 20.87 15.22 16.07
C ASP A 52 21.11 14.88 14.59
N SER A 53 20.28 14.01 14.00
CA SER A 53 20.34 13.73 12.56
C SER A 53 19.84 14.93 11.75
N ASP A 54 20.57 15.27 10.70
CA ASP A 54 20.15 16.25 9.69
C ASP A 54 19.39 15.60 8.52
N GLU A 55 19.25 14.27 8.52
CA GLU A 55 18.48 13.55 7.49
C GLU A 55 16.98 13.72 7.76
N PRO A 56 16.25 14.46 6.89
CA PRO A 56 14.84 14.69 7.12
C PRO A 56 14.02 13.47 6.65
N LEU A 57 12.97 13.15 7.40
CA LEU A 57 12.09 12.01 7.17
C LEU A 57 10.65 12.46 6.91
N PRO A 58 9.92 11.82 5.99
CA PRO A 58 8.50 12.08 5.81
C PRO A 58 7.70 11.61 7.02
N ASP A 59 6.51 12.21 7.18
CA ASP A 59 5.54 11.82 8.19
C ASP A 59 5.01 10.38 7.93
N PRO A 60 5.11 9.44 8.89
CA PRO A 60 4.51 8.11 8.78
C PRO A 60 2.98 8.15 8.60
N ARG A 61 2.33 9.20 9.12
CA ARG A 61 0.90 9.50 9.05
C ARG A 61 0.58 10.56 7.98
N SER A 62 1.47 10.77 7.01
CA SER A 62 1.26 11.77 5.95
C SER A 62 -0.08 11.56 5.24
N ARG A 63 -0.86 12.63 5.11
CA ARG A 63 -2.13 12.62 4.36
C ARG A 63 -1.91 12.88 2.87
N TRP A 64 -0.77 13.46 2.50
CA TRP A 64 -0.48 13.85 1.12
C TRP A 64 1.03 13.80 0.84
N GLN A 65 1.43 12.99 -0.16
CA GLN A 65 2.82 12.80 -0.59
C GLN A 65 3.02 13.14 -2.08
N PRO A 66 2.98 14.43 -2.48
CA PRO A 66 3.00 14.82 -3.89
C PRO A 66 4.32 14.48 -4.59
N LEU A 67 5.43 14.35 -3.84
CA LEU A 67 6.78 14.12 -4.38
C LEU A 67 7.29 12.69 -4.10
N GLY A 68 6.37 11.74 -3.90
CA GLY A 68 6.65 10.33 -3.68
C GLY A 68 7.01 9.98 -2.24
N VAL A 69 7.17 8.68 -1.95
CA VAL A 69 7.29 8.12 -0.58
C VAL A 69 8.48 8.60 0.26
N ARG A 70 9.46 9.27 -0.35
CA ARG A 70 10.63 9.86 0.32
C ARG A 70 10.65 11.39 0.24
N GLY A 71 9.69 11.97 -0.47
CA GLY A 71 9.55 13.42 -0.58
C GLY A 71 9.01 14.02 0.72
N PRO A 72 8.92 15.36 0.79
CA PRO A 72 8.24 16.03 1.89
C PRO A 72 6.77 15.61 1.93
N SER A 73 6.29 15.37 3.15
CA SER A 73 4.87 15.31 3.44
C SER A 73 4.25 16.68 3.21
N ARG A 74 2.97 16.72 2.84
CA ARG A 74 2.24 17.96 2.67
C ARG A 74 1.05 18.00 3.61
N THR A 75 0.83 19.13 4.27
CA THR A 75 -0.36 19.35 5.09
C THR A 75 -1.60 19.30 4.20
N TYR A 76 -2.64 18.65 4.68
CA TYR A 76 -3.89 18.51 3.96
C TYR A 76 -5.04 18.81 4.93
N ASP A 77 -5.86 19.78 4.54
CA ASP A 77 -7.07 20.16 5.27
C ASP A 77 -8.26 19.40 4.67
N HIS A 78 -8.86 18.49 5.44
CA HIS A 78 -10.00 17.72 4.98
C HIS A 78 -11.26 18.56 4.78
N ALA A 79 -11.41 19.66 5.54
CA ALA A 79 -12.58 20.54 5.47
C ALA A 79 -12.57 21.44 4.21
N ALA A 80 -11.43 21.53 3.52
CA ALA A 80 -11.32 22.31 2.28
C ALA A 80 -12.04 21.66 1.09
N TYR A 81 -12.37 20.36 1.16
CA TYR A 81 -13.13 19.68 0.11
C TYR A 81 -14.65 19.88 0.34
N PRO A 82 -15.39 20.41 -0.64
CA PRO A 82 -16.82 20.67 -0.51
C PRO A 82 -17.65 19.44 -0.89
N TRP A 83 -17.85 18.53 0.06
CA TRP A 83 -18.71 17.35 -0.13
C TRP A 83 -20.14 17.71 -0.55
N THR A 84 -20.73 16.91 -1.44
CA THR A 84 -22.13 17.04 -1.89
C THR A 84 -23.03 15.94 -1.33
N ASP A 85 -22.45 14.95 -0.65
CA ASP A 85 -23.12 13.76 -0.09
C ASP A 85 -23.90 13.97 1.22
N GLY A 86 -24.39 15.19 1.50
CA GLY A 86 -25.08 15.50 2.77
C GLY A 86 -26.34 14.67 3.05
N ASP A 87 -26.99 14.15 2.01
CA ASP A 87 -28.17 13.28 2.11
C ASP A 87 -27.81 11.77 2.11
N TRP A 88 -26.53 11.42 2.03
CA TRP A 88 -26.07 10.02 2.00
C TRP A 88 -26.17 9.39 3.39
N ALA A 89 -27.16 8.52 3.57
CA ALA A 89 -27.37 7.79 4.82
C ALA A 89 -26.45 6.57 5.01
N GLY A 90 -25.55 6.29 4.07
CA GLY A 90 -24.79 5.04 4.00
C GLY A 90 -25.63 3.85 3.51
N ARG A 91 -24.98 2.70 3.36
CA ARG A 91 -25.63 1.45 2.92
C ARG A 91 -25.12 0.27 3.73
N ASP A 92 -26.03 -0.58 4.19
CA ASP A 92 -25.65 -1.90 4.72
C ASP A 92 -25.21 -2.80 3.57
N LEU A 93 -24.03 -3.39 3.71
CA LEU A 93 -23.46 -4.27 2.68
C LEU A 93 -23.95 -5.72 2.80
N ALA A 94 -24.64 -6.08 3.89
CA ALA A 94 -25.21 -7.40 4.06
C ALA A 94 -26.24 -7.69 2.95
N GLY A 95 -25.95 -8.71 2.13
CA GLY A 95 -26.80 -9.09 0.99
C GLY A 95 -26.62 -8.23 -0.26
N GLY A 96 -25.70 -7.25 -0.24
CA GLY A 96 -25.40 -6.41 -1.40
C GLY A 96 -24.39 -7.02 -2.37
N VAL A 97 -24.28 -6.40 -3.55
CA VAL A 97 -23.33 -6.73 -4.61
C VAL A 97 -22.13 -5.79 -4.57
N ILE A 98 -20.95 -6.35 -4.26
CA ILE A 98 -19.68 -5.63 -4.24
C ILE A 98 -18.95 -5.85 -5.56
N TYR A 99 -18.54 -4.76 -6.23
CA TYR A 99 -17.74 -4.78 -7.45
C TYR A 99 -16.31 -4.32 -7.17
N SER A 100 -15.33 -5.20 -7.33
CA SER A 100 -13.93 -4.90 -7.02
C SER A 100 -13.21 -4.21 -8.18
N VAL A 101 -12.52 -3.11 -7.88
CA VAL A 101 -11.88 -2.21 -8.86
C VAL A 101 -10.44 -1.92 -8.51
N ARG A 102 -9.53 -2.16 -9.46
CA ARG A 102 -8.16 -1.64 -9.41
C ARG A 102 -8.08 -0.35 -10.23
N VAL A 103 -7.98 0.79 -9.55
CA VAL A 103 -8.02 2.14 -10.17
C VAL A 103 -7.09 2.24 -11.38
N GLY A 104 -5.80 1.89 -11.22
CA GLY A 104 -4.80 1.98 -12.29
C GLY A 104 -5.04 1.08 -13.51
N GLY A 105 -5.97 0.13 -13.44
CA GLY A 105 -6.31 -0.78 -14.56
C GLY A 105 -7.78 -0.72 -14.98
N PHE A 106 -8.60 0.09 -14.32
CA PHE A 106 -10.04 0.15 -14.59
C PHE A 106 -10.39 0.99 -15.81
N THR A 107 -9.60 2.03 -16.04
CA THR A 107 -9.70 2.91 -17.21
C THR A 107 -8.32 3.12 -17.83
N PRO A 108 -8.23 3.56 -19.10
CA PRO A 108 -6.94 3.85 -19.74
C PRO A 108 -6.09 4.88 -18.98
N ASP A 109 -6.74 5.88 -18.38
CA ASP A 109 -6.06 6.95 -17.63
C ASP A 109 -5.66 6.50 -16.22
N GLY A 110 -6.35 5.49 -15.65
CA GLY A 110 -5.97 4.88 -14.39
C GLY A 110 -6.10 5.80 -13.17
N THR A 111 -7.06 6.74 -13.17
CA THR A 111 -7.30 7.71 -12.09
C THR A 111 -8.69 7.58 -11.48
N PHE A 112 -8.87 8.14 -10.29
CA PHE A 112 -10.17 8.26 -9.64
C PHE A 112 -11.18 9.03 -10.52
N ASP A 113 -10.78 10.16 -11.08
CA ASP A 113 -11.64 10.97 -11.95
C ASP A 113 -12.06 10.22 -13.22
N ALA A 114 -11.15 9.43 -13.81
CA ALA A 114 -11.50 8.60 -14.96
C ALA A 114 -12.45 7.45 -14.57
N ALA A 115 -12.31 6.90 -13.37
CA ALA A 115 -13.20 5.88 -12.84
C ALA A 115 -14.64 6.41 -12.61
N VAL A 116 -14.79 7.69 -12.25
CA VAL A 116 -16.12 8.34 -12.11
C VAL A 116 -16.96 8.20 -13.38
N ALA A 117 -16.34 8.30 -14.57
CA ALA A 117 -17.02 8.16 -15.86
C ALA A 117 -17.63 6.77 -16.12
N ARG A 118 -17.38 5.79 -15.26
CA ARG A 118 -17.94 4.43 -15.35
C ARG A 118 -19.02 4.14 -14.29
N LEU A 119 -19.26 5.06 -13.36
CA LEU A 119 -20.18 4.80 -12.25
C LEU A 119 -21.63 4.62 -12.69
N ASP A 120 -22.08 5.34 -13.73
CA ASP A 120 -23.44 5.15 -14.29
C ASP A 120 -23.63 3.70 -14.79
N HIS A 121 -22.60 3.14 -15.45
CA HIS A 121 -22.62 1.76 -15.89
C HIS A 121 -22.68 0.77 -14.71
N LEU A 122 -21.97 1.05 -13.62
CA LEU A 122 -22.00 0.20 -12.43
C LEU A 122 -23.35 0.29 -11.70
N ALA A 123 -23.95 1.47 -11.66
CA ALA A 123 -25.31 1.67 -11.14
C ALA A 123 -26.33 0.88 -11.96
N ASP A 124 -26.28 0.98 -13.29
CA ASP A 124 -27.16 0.24 -14.21
C ASP A 124 -26.98 -1.28 -14.09
N LEU A 125 -25.76 -1.74 -13.80
CA LEU A 125 -25.46 -3.15 -13.55
C LEU A 125 -26.09 -3.66 -12.25
N GLY A 126 -26.46 -2.77 -11.33
CA GLY A 126 -27.01 -3.11 -10.02
C GLY A 126 -25.93 -3.33 -8.95
N VAL A 127 -24.79 -2.66 -9.08
CA VAL A 127 -23.74 -2.69 -8.05
C VAL A 127 -24.17 -1.83 -6.85
N ASP A 128 -24.09 -2.41 -5.66
CA ASP A 128 -24.43 -1.72 -4.41
C ASP A 128 -23.22 -1.04 -3.78
N ALA A 129 -22.03 -1.60 -3.99
CA ALA A 129 -20.78 -1.03 -3.51
C ALA A 129 -19.61 -1.29 -4.46
N VAL A 130 -18.69 -0.35 -4.55
CA VAL A 130 -17.39 -0.53 -5.19
C VAL A 130 -16.33 -0.78 -4.12
N GLU A 131 -15.62 -1.91 -4.25
CA GLU A 131 -14.41 -2.18 -3.45
C GLU A 131 -13.18 -1.72 -4.23
N LEU A 132 -12.54 -0.65 -3.77
CA LEU A 132 -11.26 -0.21 -4.32
C LEU A 132 -10.15 -1.07 -3.75
N HIS A 133 -9.37 -1.71 -4.62
CA HIS A 133 -8.04 -2.23 -4.28
C HIS A 133 -7.18 -1.14 -3.62
N PRO A 134 -6.09 -1.49 -2.92
CA PRO A 134 -5.31 -0.54 -2.14
C PRO A 134 -5.01 0.76 -2.90
N VAL A 135 -5.47 1.86 -2.31
CA VAL A 135 -5.38 3.21 -2.87
C VAL A 135 -4.23 4.01 -2.27
N ASN A 136 -3.48 3.41 -1.35
CA ASN A 136 -2.36 4.02 -0.67
C ASN A 136 -1.07 3.96 -1.51
N VAL A 137 -0.06 4.77 -1.17
CA VAL A 137 1.18 4.83 -1.96
C VAL A 137 1.99 3.56 -1.80
N GLU A 138 2.11 2.81 -2.89
CA GLU A 138 2.92 1.62 -2.98
C GLU A 138 4.31 1.87 -3.54
N ARG A 139 5.26 1.00 -3.20
CA ARG A 139 6.53 0.90 -3.91
C ARG A 139 6.61 -0.42 -4.68
N GLY A 140 6.52 -0.35 -6.01
CA GLY A 140 6.70 -1.50 -6.89
C GLY A 140 5.39 -2.08 -7.43
N SER A 141 5.46 -3.25 -8.06
CA SER A 141 4.35 -3.85 -8.82
C SER A 141 3.47 -4.83 -8.01
N ALA A 142 3.54 -4.78 -6.67
CA ALA A 142 3.12 -5.90 -5.82
C ALA A 142 2.18 -5.54 -4.66
N GLY A 143 1.49 -4.39 -4.65
CA GLY A 143 0.50 -4.13 -3.60
C GLY A 143 1.07 -3.53 -2.30
N GLN A 144 2.37 -3.19 -2.29
CA GLN A 144 3.12 -3.02 -1.03
C GLN A 144 3.19 -1.55 -0.60
N SER A 145 2.36 -1.17 0.37
CA SER A 145 2.23 0.22 0.82
C SER A 145 3.36 0.66 1.75
N ALA A 146 3.91 1.84 1.47
CA ALA A 146 4.85 2.55 2.34
C ALA A 146 4.19 3.72 3.10
N CYS A 147 3.01 4.18 2.67
CA CYS A 147 2.32 5.33 3.26
C CYS A 147 0.82 5.04 3.41
N TRP A 148 0.43 4.30 4.47
CA TRP A 148 -0.96 3.86 4.66
C TRP A 148 -1.98 4.99 4.73
N TYR A 149 -1.53 6.19 5.09
CA TYR A 149 -2.37 7.37 5.31
C TYR A 149 -2.56 8.23 4.05
N THR A 150 -1.89 7.88 2.95
CA THR A 150 -1.77 8.74 1.78
C THR A 150 -2.44 8.12 0.55
N PRO A 151 -3.49 8.73 0.00
CA PRO A 151 -4.00 8.36 -1.32
C PRO A 151 -2.94 8.50 -2.41
N HIS A 152 -2.91 7.56 -3.36
CA HIS A 152 -1.86 7.47 -4.36
C HIS A 152 -1.85 8.72 -5.28
N PRO A 153 -0.74 9.47 -5.36
CA PRO A 153 -0.65 10.69 -6.18
C PRO A 153 -1.02 10.46 -7.64
N SER A 154 -0.54 9.36 -8.24
CA SER A 154 -0.84 9.04 -9.64
C SER A 154 -2.31 8.67 -9.90
N TYR A 155 -3.09 8.33 -8.87
CA TYR A 155 -4.53 8.10 -9.03
C TYR A 155 -5.34 9.39 -8.92
N GLY A 156 -4.73 10.50 -8.50
CA GLY A 156 -5.40 11.78 -8.28
C GLY A 156 -5.24 12.34 -6.87
N GLY A 157 -4.53 11.63 -5.98
CA GLY A 157 -4.29 12.09 -4.61
C GLY A 157 -5.56 12.20 -3.76
N PRO A 158 -5.53 12.99 -2.67
CA PRO A 158 -6.62 13.02 -1.70
C PRO A 158 -7.93 13.58 -2.26
N ASP A 159 -7.89 14.68 -3.00
CA ASP A 159 -9.10 15.25 -3.59
C ASP A 159 -9.67 14.37 -4.71
N GLY A 160 -8.82 13.65 -5.45
CA GLY A 160 -9.29 12.69 -6.46
C GLY A 160 -10.10 11.56 -5.84
N LEU A 161 -9.63 11.00 -4.72
CA LEU A 161 -10.38 9.98 -4.00
C LEU A 161 -11.71 10.52 -3.46
N LYS A 162 -11.71 11.72 -2.88
CA LYS A 162 -12.95 12.34 -2.39
C LYS A 162 -13.97 12.55 -3.51
N ARG A 163 -13.57 13.08 -4.66
CA ARG A 163 -14.45 13.22 -5.84
C ARG A 163 -15.04 11.89 -6.29
N PHE A 164 -14.25 10.81 -6.25
CA PHE A 164 -14.76 9.48 -6.58
C PHE A 164 -15.81 9.00 -5.58
N VAL A 165 -15.55 9.13 -4.28
CA VAL A 165 -16.49 8.72 -3.23
C VAL A 165 -17.79 9.53 -3.31
N ASP A 166 -17.68 10.85 -3.43
CA ASP A 166 -18.81 11.78 -3.57
C ASP A 166 -19.69 11.39 -4.77
N ALA A 167 -19.06 11.14 -5.94
CA ALA A 167 -19.78 10.72 -7.14
C ALA A 167 -20.41 9.32 -7.03
N CYS A 168 -19.84 8.42 -6.23
CA CYS A 168 -20.46 7.12 -5.91
C CYS A 168 -21.71 7.33 -5.05
N HIS A 169 -21.64 8.15 -4.00
CA HIS A 169 -22.77 8.44 -3.12
C HIS A 169 -23.94 9.10 -3.86
N GLU A 170 -23.66 10.02 -4.78
CA GLU A 170 -24.68 10.62 -5.68
C GLU A 170 -25.44 9.57 -6.51
N ARG A 171 -24.82 8.41 -6.77
CA ARG A 171 -25.40 7.28 -7.53
C ARG A 171 -25.92 6.17 -6.64
N GLY A 172 -25.93 6.37 -5.33
CA GLY A 172 -26.35 5.39 -4.36
C GLY A 172 -25.41 4.19 -4.20
N ILE A 173 -24.15 4.31 -4.63
CA ILE A 173 -23.12 3.27 -4.56
C ILE A 173 -22.23 3.53 -3.35
N ALA A 174 -22.09 2.54 -2.48
CA ALA A 174 -21.15 2.62 -1.36
C ALA A 174 -19.70 2.39 -1.79
N VAL A 175 -18.73 2.89 -1.03
CA VAL A 175 -17.30 2.69 -1.29
C VAL A 175 -16.63 1.93 -0.16
N VAL A 176 -16.01 0.80 -0.49
CA VAL A 176 -15.19 -0.01 0.42
C VAL A 176 -13.72 0.12 0.02
N LEU A 177 -12.83 0.36 0.98
CA LEU A 177 -11.38 0.40 0.71
C LEU A 177 -10.70 -0.88 1.17
N ASP A 178 -9.93 -1.49 0.29
CA ASP A 178 -9.03 -2.60 0.61
C ASP A 178 -7.75 -2.07 1.29
N LEU A 179 -7.51 -2.52 2.53
CA LEU A 179 -6.42 -2.08 3.38
C LEU A 179 -5.55 -3.28 3.76
N ALA A 180 -4.28 -3.23 3.37
CA ALA A 180 -3.27 -4.23 3.69
C ALA A 180 -2.39 -3.78 4.85
N TYR A 181 -2.43 -4.53 5.96
CA TYR A 181 -1.63 -4.32 7.17
C TYR A 181 -0.72 -5.51 7.48
N ASP A 182 -0.52 -6.42 6.54
CA ASP A 182 0.35 -7.60 6.71
C ASP A 182 1.85 -7.22 6.74
N HIS A 183 2.22 -6.09 6.14
CA HIS A 183 3.57 -5.54 6.17
C HIS A 183 3.57 -4.02 6.02
N LEU A 184 4.58 -3.35 6.59
CA LEU A 184 4.83 -1.93 6.39
C LEU A 184 6.19 -1.75 5.71
N GLN A 185 6.20 -1.21 4.49
CA GLN A 185 7.43 -1.09 3.73
C GLN A 185 8.38 -0.05 4.37
N PRO A 186 9.66 -0.39 4.61
CA PRO A 186 10.66 0.54 5.15
C PRO A 186 10.91 1.79 4.30
N GLY A 187 10.45 1.81 3.05
CA GLY A 187 10.78 2.81 2.04
C GLY A 187 10.44 4.27 2.40
N ALA A 188 9.40 4.48 3.21
CA ALA A 188 8.99 5.78 3.74
C ALA A 188 9.63 6.12 5.10
N GLY A 189 10.47 5.24 5.66
CA GLY A 189 11.21 5.53 6.89
C GLY A 189 10.39 5.53 8.18
N ALA A 190 9.14 5.05 8.18
CA ALA A 190 8.31 5.01 9.39
C ALA A 190 9.00 4.32 10.57
N HIS A 191 9.62 3.17 10.34
CA HIS A 191 10.43 2.40 11.30
C HIS A 191 11.65 3.16 11.86
N ARG A 192 12.07 4.27 11.23
CA ARG A 192 13.15 5.11 11.73
C ARG A 192 12.64 6.18 12.69
N ILE A 193 11.34 6.49 12.65
CA ILE A 193 10.71 7.50 13.51
C ILE A 193 10.18 6.85 14.79
N GLY A 194 9.60 5.66 14.69
CA GLY A 194 9.07 4.95 15.85
C GLY A 194 9.10 3.44 15.71
N PRO A 195 8.93 2.71 16.82
CA PRO A 195 9.03 1.25 16.88
C PRO A 195 7.76 0.57 16.33
N TYR A 196 7.45 0.80 15.05
CA TYR A 196 6.26 0.24 14.37
C TYR A 196 6.46 -1.22 13.91
N LEU A 197 7.71 -1.64 13.74
CA LEU A 197 8.06 -2.96 13.23
C LEU A 197 8.60 -3.82 14.37
N ALA A 198 8.17 -5.07 14.42
CA ALA A 198 8.76 -6.08 15.29
C ALA A 198 10.13 -6.53 14.75
N GLU A 199 10.97 -7.03 15.64
CA GLU A 199 12.26 -7.63 15.26
C GLU A 199 12.07 -8.89 14.38
N VAL A 200 10.94 -9.58 14.53
CA VAL A 200 10.61 -10.80 13.79
C VAL A 200 10.11 -10.47 12.38
N ALA A 201 10.61 -11.19 11.38
CA ALA A 201 10.17 -11.07 9.99
C ALA A 201 9.11 -12.12 9.61
N ASN A 202 8.20 -11.75 8.72
CA ASN A 202 7.26 -12.62 8.01
C ASN A 202 7.68 -12.81 6.54
N THR A 203 6.87 -13.52 5.75
CA THR A 203 7.16 -13.84 4.34
C THR A 203 7.33 -12.60 3.45
N TRP A 204 6.83 -11.43 3.87
CA TRP A 204 6.80 -10.20 3.09
C TRP A 204 7.65 -9.06 3.65
N GLY A 205 8.26 -9.22 4.83
CA GLY A 205 9.10 -8.20 5.46
C GLY A 205 9.18 -8.35 6.98
N HIS A 206 9.40 -7.24 7.70
CA HIS A 206 9.27 -7.25 9.16
C HIS A 206 7.79 -7.30 9.55
N SER A 207 7.45 -8.13 10.55
CA SER A 207 6.12 -8.15 11.15
C SER A 207 5.85 -6.82 11.85
N LEU A 208 4.57 -6.51 12.06
CA LEU A 208 4.18 -5.34 12.82
C LEU A 208 4.39 -5.56 14.32
N ALA A 209 4.79 -4.52 15.05
CA ALA A 209 4.93 -4.56 16.51
C ALA A 209 3.55 -4.44 17.18
N LEU A 210 2.71 -5.47 17.08
CA LEU A 210 1.36 -5.48 17.66
C LEU A 210 1.34 -5.83 19.15
N ASP A 211 2.33 -6.58 19.64
CA ASP A 211 2.42 -7.02 21.04
C ASP A 211 3.48 -6.23 21.83
N GLY A 212 3.46 -6.35 23.16
CA GLY A 212 4.54 -5.89 24.03
C GLY A 212 4.53 -4.38 24.31
N PRO A 213 5.65 -3.79 24.78
CA PRO A 213 5.69 -2.42 25.31
C PRO A 213 5.22 -1.34 24.32
N HIS A 214 5.36 -1.59 23.02
CA HIS A 214 5.02 -0.66 21.95
C HIS A 214 3.78 -1.09 21.14
N GLY A 215 3.17 -2.24 21.48
CA GLY A 215 2.01 -2.81 20.79
C GLY A 215 0.87 -1.82 20.61
N ALA A 216 0.50 -1.14 21.69
CA ALA A 216 -0.56 -0.14 21.70
C ALA A 216 -0.33 1.02 20.70
N GLY A 217 0.93 1.43 20.49
CA GLY A 217 1.27 2.49 19.54
C GLY A 217 1.03 2.06 18.08
N MET A 218 1.37 0.82 17.76
CA MET A 218 1.11 0.25 16.43
C MET A 218 -0.37 -0.04 16.20
N ARG A 219 -1.07 -0.58 17.21
CA ARG A 219 -2.53 -0.78 17.15
C ARG A 219 -3.25 0.56 16.91
N SER A 220 -2.89 1.61 17.65
CA SER A 220 -3.40 2.96 17.40
C SER A 220 -3.06 3.47 15.99
N PHE A 221 -1.85 3.19 15.48
CA PHE A 221 -1.49 3.56 14.10
C PHE A 221 -2.35 2.88 13.04
N ILE A 222 -2.80 1.64 13.26
CA ILE A 222 -3.73 0.95 12.36
C ILE A 222 -5.15 1.48 12.54
N THR A 223 -5.63 1.55 13.79
CA THR A 223 -6.99 2.02 14.10
C THR A 223 -7.23 3.43 13.59
N ASP A 224 -6.30 4.36 13.82
CA ASP A 224 -6.41 5.73 13.32
C ASP A 224 -6.40 5.81 11.79
N ASN A 225 -5.76 4.86 11.11
CA ASN A 225 -5.77 4.78 9.65
C ASN A 225 -7.15 4.35 9.14
N VAL A 226 -7.70 3.27 9.69
CA VAL A 226 -9.06 2.81 9.36
C VAL A 226 -10.08 3.91 9.60
N LEU A 227 -10.05 4.54 10.78
CA LEU A 227 -10.99 5.60 11.13
C LEU A 227 -10.84 6.84 10.24
N MET A 228 -9.63 7.19 9.78
CA MET A 228 -9.45 8.25 8.79
C MET A 228 -10.19 7.95 7.50
N TRP A 229 -10.01 6.75 6.93
CA TRP A 229 -10.66 6.40 5.66
C TRP A 229 -12.18 6.51 5.74
N LEU A 230 -12.76 6.03 6.84
CA LEU A 230 -14.21 6.05 7.08
C LEU A 230 -14.74 7.45 7.39
N ARG A 231 -14.02 8.24 8.20
CA ARG A 231 -14.44 9.56 8.65
C ARG A 231 -14.12 10.67 7.66
N ASP A 232 -12.88 10.71 7.17
CA ASP A 232 -12.34 11.89 6.48
C ASP A 232 -12.38 11.79 4.95
N TYR A 233 -12.55 10.56 4.43
CA TYR A 233 -12.76 10.25 3.01
C TYR A 233 -14.15 9.67 2.74
N HIS A 234 -15.00 9.62 3.76
CA HIS A 234 -16.39 9.15 3.70
C HIS A 234 -16.58 7.71 3.18
N ALA A 235 -15.54 6.85 3.19
CA ALA A 235 -15.73 5.45 2.84
C ALA A 235 -16.80 4.78 3.74
N ASP A 236 -17.60 3.89 3.17
CA ASP A 236 -18.68 3.18 3.86
C ASP A 236 -18.19 1.87 4.49
N GLY A 237 -16.99 1.42 4.11
CA GLY A 237 -16.40 0.26 4.73
C GLY A 237 -14.92 0.11 4.41
N VAL A 238 -14.31 -0.83 5.12
CA VAL A 238 -12.95 -1.29 4.82
C VAL A 238 -12.91 -2.80 4.75
N ARG A 239 -12.09 -3.31 3.84
CA ARG A 239 -11.76 -4.72 3.72
C ARG A 239 -10.30 -4.89 4.15
N LEU A 240 -10.06 -5.65 5.22
CA LEU A 240 -8.72 -5.94 5.71
C LEU A 240 -8.13 -7.10 4.90
N ASP A 241 -7.09 -6.83 4.12
CA ASP A 241 -6.36 -7.89 3.44
C ASP A 241 -5.61 -8.78 4.44
N ALA A 242 -5.56 -10.06 4.12
CA ALA A 242 -4.79 -11.04 4.86
C ALA A 242 -4.90 -10.91 6.39
N ALA A 243 -6.10 -10.68 6.93
CA ALA A 243 -6.33 -10.40 8.35
C ALA A 243 -5.78 -11.49 9.29
N HIS A 244 -5.68 -12.72 8.81
CA HIS A 244 -5.04 -13.84 9.50
C HIS A 244 -3.54 -13.66 9.81
N THR A 245 -2.87 -12.70 9.17
CA THR A 245 -1.46 -12.36 9.40
C THR A 245 -1.27 -11.38 10.55
N LEU A 246 -2.36 -10.74 11.01
CA LEU A 246 -2.37 -9.82 12.15
C LEU A 246 -2.37 -10.63 13.46
N ILE A 247 -1.19 -11.15 13.79
CA ILE A 247 -0.98 -11.93 15.00
C ILE A 247 -0.82 -10.96 16.16
N ASP A 248 -1.83 -10.92 17.02
CA ASP A 248 -1.87 -10.20 18.29
C ASP A 248 -2.11 -11.22 19.41
N ARG A 249 -1.28 -11.20 20.45
CA ARG A 249 -1.33 -12.13 21.58
C ARG A 249 -1.63 -11.44 22.90
N ASP A 250 -1.89 -10.13 22.88
CA ASP A 250 -2.34 -9.42 24.06
C ASP A 250 -3.79 -9.81 24.44
N ALA A 251 -4.25 -9.34 25.61
CA ALA A 251 -5.56 -9.69 26.15
C ALA A 251 -6.76 -9.21 25.30
N MET A 252 -6.53 -8.25 24.39
CA MET A 252 -7.51 -7.77 23.41
C MET A 252 -6.90 -7.92 22.03
N LEU A 253 -7.60 -8.60 21.11
CA LEU A 253 -7.14 -8.75 19.75
C LEU A 253 -7.37 -7.44 18.98
N LEU A 254 -6.40 -6.99 18.19
CA LEU A 254 -6.54 -5.84 17.28
C LEU A 254 -7.86 -5.83 16.48
N LEU A 255 -8.34 -6.98 16.02
CA LEU A 255 -9.60 -7.06 15.27
C LEU A 255 -10.83 -6.70 16.12
N ASP A 256 -10.82 -7.03 17.42
CA ASP A 256 -11.87 -6.65 18.36
C ASP A 256 -11.80 -5.14 18.65
N GLU A 257 -10.59 -4.59 18.83
CA GLU A 257 -10.38 -3.14 18.97
C GLU A 257 -10.89 -2.37 17.75
N LEU A 258 -10.58 -2.85 16.54
CA LEU A 258 -11.05 -2.26 15.29
C LEU A 258 -12.57 -2.35 15.17
N SER A 259 -13.17 -3.49 15.48
CA SER A 259 -14.63 -3.67 15.45
C SER A 259 -15.34 -2.70 16.39
N ALA A 260 -14.85 -2.56 17.62
CA ALA A 260 -15.39 -1.60 18.60
C ALA A 260 -15.23 -0.15 18.13
N ALA A 261 -14.05 0.21 17.61
CA ALA A 261 -13.78 1.56 17.12
C ALA A 261 -14.64 1.95 15.90
N VAL A 262 -14.80 1.04 14.92
CA VAL A 262 -15.65 1.25 13.75
C VAL A 262 -17.12 1.35 14.16
N SER A 263 -17.58 0.51 15.10
CA SER A 263 -18.94 0.58 15.64
C SER A 263 -19.22 1.92 16.32
N ALA A 264 -18.29 2.39 17.16
CA ALA A 264 -18.39 3.70 17.81
C ALA A 264 -18.42 4.85 16.79
N LEU A 265 -17.57 4.79 15.75
CA LEU A 265 -17.56 5.78 14.68
C LEU A 265 -18.88 5.76 13.89
N SER A 266 -19.40 4.59 13.54
CA SER A 266 -20.67 4.43 12.83
C SER A 266 -21.83 5.09 13.58
N ILE A 267 -21.91 4.91 14.90
CA ILE A 267 -22.90 5.59 15.76
C ILE A 267 -22.70 7.11 15.71
N SER A 268 -21.46 7.59 15.83
CA SER A 268 -21.17 9.03 15.84
C SER A 268 -21.47 9.73 14.51
N LEU A 269 -21.30 9.02 13.39
CA LEU A 269 -21.59 9.53 12.05
C LEU A 269 -23.05 9.32 11.63
N GLY A 270 -23.81 8.48 12.34
CA GLY A 270 -25.22 8.22 12.03
C GLY A 270 -25.46 7.40 10.76
N ARG A 271 -24.45 6.64 10.28
CA ARG A 271 -24.52 5.80 9.08
C ARG A 271 -23.82 4.45 9.30
N PRO A 272 -24.26 3.35 8.66
CA PRO A 272 -23.61 2.06 8.79
C PRO A 272 -22.19 2.10 8.23
N LEU A 273 -21.23 1.49 8.93
CA LEU A 273 -19.86 1.29 8.44
C LEU A 273 -19.52 -0.19 8.49
N ALA A 274 -18.98 -0.71 7.39
CA ALA A 274 -18.61 -2.12 7.28
C ALA A 274 -17.13 -2.37 7.60
N LEU A 275 -16.85 -3.46 8.31
CA LEU A 275 -15.51 -4.00 8.53
C LEU A 275 -15.48 -5.44 8.03
N ILE A 276 -14.82 -5.68 6.90
CA ILE A 276 -14.75 -6.99 6.23
C ILE A 276 -13.35 -7.57 6.44
N ALA A 277 -13.24 -8.79 6.97
CA ALA A 277 -11.96 -9.46 7.16
C ALA A 277 -11.69 -10.47 6.03
N GLY A 278 -10.64 -10.23 5.23
CA GLY A 278 -10.13 -11.20 4.26
C GLY A 278 -9.26 -12.25 4.93
N SER A 279 -9.71 -13.50 5.01
CA SER A 279 -8.95 -14.61 5.60
C SER A 279 -8.85 -15.81 4.67
N GLY A 280 -7.64 -16.38 4.57
CA GLY A 280 -7.39 -17.66 3.89
C GLY A 280 -7.59 -18.88 4.80
N LEU A 281 -7.89 -18.68 6.08
CA LEU A 281 -8.08 -19.76 7.05
C LEU A 281 -9.56 -20.17 7.12
N ALA A 282 -9.83 -21.46 6.93
CA ALA A 282 -11.13 -22.06 7.19
C ALA A 282 -11.34 -22.17 8.71
N GLY A 283 -11.96 -21.16 9.32
CA GLY A 283 -12.22 -21.16 10.77
C GLY A 283 -12.40 -19.79 11.41
N ALA A 284 -12.82 -18.77 10.65
CA ALA A 284 -13.11 -17.47 11.24
C ALA A 284 -14.20 -17.61 12.32
N ARG A 285 -13.85 -17.31 13.57
CA ARG A 285 -14.86 -16.88 14.53
C ARG A 285 -15.37 -15.55 13.99
N PHE A 286 -16.61 -15.54 13.51
CA PHE A 286 -17.28 -14.29 13.16
C PHE A 286 -17.27 -13.40 14.40
N ILE A 287 -16.65 -12.23 14.30
CA ILE A 287 -16.82 -11.18 15.29
C ILE A 287 -18.30 -10.79 15.18
N PRO A 288 -19.11 -11.04 16.21
CA PRO A 288 -20.51 -10.72 16.10
C PRO A 288 -20.68 -9.21 16.02
N GLY A 289 -21.73 -8.77 15.32
CA GLY A 289 -22.16 -7.38 15.40
C GLY A 289 -22.53 -6.98 16.83
N PRO A 290 -22.66 -5.67 17.10
CA PRO A 290 -23.06 -5.17 18.41
C PRO A 290 -24.37 -5.83 18.87
N GLY A 291 -24.32 -6.55 20.00
CA GLY A 291 -25.47 -7.23 20.62
C GLY A 291 -25.35 -8.75 20.79
N ALA A 292 -24.28 -9.41 20.34
CA ALA A 292 -24.10 -10.83 20.66
C ALA A 292 -23.49 -11.03 22.05
N ASP A 293 -24.02 -12.00 22.77
CA ASP A 293 -23.58 -12.37 24.11
C ASP A 293 -22.18 -13.02 24.06
N LEU A 294 -21.18 -12.33 24.61
CA LEU A 294 -19.80 -12.81 24.72
C LEU A 294 -19.71 -14.19 25.41
N ALA A 295 -20.66 -14.51 26.29
CA ALA A 295 -20.69 -15.79 27.01
C ALA A 295 -20.96 -16.98 26.08
N GLU A 296 -21.69 -16.78 24.98
CA GLU A 296 -22.05 -17.85 24.04
C GLU A 296 -20.89 -18.19 23.09
N LEU A 297 -20.03 -17.21 22.75
CA LEU A 297 -18.84 -17.40 21.90
C LEU A 297 -17.65 -18.03 22.62
N LEU A 298 -17.59 -17.94 23.94
CA LEU A 298 -16.53 -18.53 24.77
C LEU A 298 -16.87 -19.95 25.23
N ALA A 299 -18.08 -20.44 24.96
CA ALA A 299 -18.44 -21.81 25.27
C ALA A 299 -17.61 -22.81 24.43
N PRO A 300 -17.03 -23.87 25.03
CA PRO A 300 -16.36 -24.91 24.26
C PRO A 300 -17.37 -25.61 23.33
N PRO A 301 -16.92 -26.08 22.15
CA PRO A 301 -17.81 -26.75 21.21
C PRO A 301 -18.46 -27.95 21.90
N ARG A 302 -19.81 -27.95 21.95
CA ARG A 302 -20.56 -29.10 22.49
C ARG A 302 -20.19 -30.34 21.68
N ALA A 303 -19.73 -31.38 22.39
CA ALA A 303 -19.42 -32.67 21.79
C ALA A 303 -20.59 -33.17 20.93
N ALA A 304 -20.31 -33.53 19.68
CA ALA A 304 -21.29 -34.08 18.77
C ALA A 304 -21.93 -35.33 19.38
N ARG A 305 -23.25 -35.30 19.63
CA ARG A 305 -23.99 -36.51 20.01
C ARG A 305 -23.93 -37.51 18.84
N PRO A 306 -23.68 -38.80 19.08
CA PRO A 306 -23.75 -39.80 18.03
C PRO A 306 -25.17 -39.84 17.43
N ALA A 307 -25.24 -39.88 16.11
CA ALA A 307 -26.49 -39.88 15.35
C ALA A 307 -27.32 -41.13 15.67
N SER A 308 -28.51 -40.95 16.24
CA SER A 308 -29.56 -41.96 16.22
C SER A 308 -30.24 -41.95 14.84
N PRO A 309 -30.62 -43.10 14.26
CA PRO A 309 -31.31 -43.13 12.98
C PRO A 309 -32.72 -42.56 13.16
N ARG A 310 -33.03 -41.45 12.47
CA ARG A 310 -34.38 -40.88 12.47
C ARG A 310 -35.16 -41.32 11.24
N SER A 311 -36.35 -41.82 11.52
CA SER A 311 -37.48 -41.97 10.61
C SER A 311 -37.84 -40.64 9.94
N THR A 312 -38.40 -40.76 8.75
CA THR A 312 -38.98 -39.71 7.91
C THR A 312 -40.06 -38.90 8.64
N ALA A 313 -39.89 -37.57 8.69
CA ALA A 313 -40.97 -36.59 8.72
C ALA A 313 -40.43 -35.18 8.42
N THR A 314 -41.16 -34.48 7.57
CA THR A 314 -40.94 -33.15 6.97
C THR A 314 -41.03 -31.99 7.97
N THR A 315 -40.12 -31.02 7.88
CA THR A 315 -40.32 -29.55 8.05
C THR A 315 -38.99 -28.82 7.76
N GLY A 316 -39.03 -27.65 7.08
CA GLY A 316 -37.85 -26.79 6.77
C GLY A 316 -37.21 -26.14 8.02
N PRO A 317 -36.25 -25.17 7.93
CA PRO A 317 -35.97 -24.26 6.80
C PRO A 317 -34.47 -24.08 6.43
N SER A 318 -34.25 -23.28 5.38
CA SER A 318 -33.09 -22.40 5.09
C SER A 318 -31.69 -22.79 5.61
N SER A 319 -30.84 -23.25 4.70
CA SER A 319 -29.40 -22.94 4.72
C SER A 319 -28.90 -22.81 3.27
N VAL A 320 -28.57 -21.59 2.86
CA VAL A 320 -27.88 -21.36 1.58
C VAL A 320 -26.39 -21.59 1.82
N ARG A 321 -25.87 -22.68 1.25
CA ARG A 321 -24.44 -22.94 1.15
C ARG A 321 -23.84 -22.02 0.09
N TRP A 322 -22.83 -21.24 0.46
CA TRP A 322 -21.91 -20.66 -0.49
C TRP A 322 -20.98 -21.75 -1.01
N SER A 323 -21.05 -22.04 -2.30
CA SER A 323 -20.05 -22.84 -3.01
C SER A 323 -19.04 -21.90 -3.66
N SER A 324 -17.82 -21.82 -3.11
CA SER A 324 -16.68 -21.32 -3.86
C SER A 324 -16.29 -22.37 -4.91
N SER A 325 -16.73 -22.19 -6.15
CA SER A 325 -16.26 -23.01 -7.26
C SER A 325 -14.86 -22.57 -7.67
N SER A 326 -13.84 -23.09 -6.98
CA SER A 326 -12.48 -23.11 -7.51
C SER A 326 -12.41 -24.21 -8.57
N ALA A 327 -12.64 -23.84 -9.84
CA ALA A 327 -12.39 -24.72 -10.96
C ALA A 327 -10.86 -24.89 -11.13
N SER A 328 -10.35 -26.00 -10.62
CA SER A 328 -8.99 -26.47 -10.89
C SER A 328 -8.97 -27.11 -12.27
N CYS A 329 -8.36 -26.45 -13.26
CA CYS A 329 -8.03 -27.07 -14.53
C CYS A 329 -6.72 -27.86 -14.39
N ALA A 330 -6.82 -29.19 -14.31
CA ALA A 330 -5.68 -30.08 -14.55
C ALA A 330 -5.41 -30.20 -16.06
N PRO A 331 -4.14 -30.41 -16.49
CA PRO A 331 -3.73 -30.31 -17.89
C PRO A 331 -3.90 -31.64 -18.62
N ALA A 332 -4.43 -31.62 -19.85
CA ALA A 332 -4.32 -32.75 -20.77
C ALA A 332 -4.20 -32.31 -22.24
N SER A 333 -3.08 -32.72 -22.86
CA SER A 333 -2.83 -32.96 -24.31
C SER A 333 -2.12 -31.84 -25.13
N PRO A 334 -1.48 -32.17 -26.29
CA PRO A 334 -0.03 -32.34 -26.49
C PRO A 334 0.62 -31.16 -27.27
N PRO A 335 1.94 -31.12 -27.53
CA PRO A 335 2.59 -29.90 -28.01
C PRO A 335 2.27 -29.61 -29.49
N CYS A 336 1.59 -28.50 -29.74
CA CYS A 336 1.55 -27.85 -31.05
C CYS A 336 2.89 -27.15 -31.34
N SER A 337 3.45 -27.40 -32.53
CA SER A 337 4.63 -26.73 -33.06
C SER A 337 4.42 -25.20 -33.18
N PRO A 338 5.46 -24.37 -32.99
CA PRO A 338 5.32 -22.92 -33.07
C PRO A 338 5.16 -22.45 -34.54
N PRO A 339 4.37 -21.39 -34.79
CA PRO A 339 4.29 -20.79 -36.12
C PRO A 339 5.59 -20.05 -36.47
N THR A 340 6.00 -20.19 -37.72
CA THR A 340 7.15 -19.53 -38.36
C THR A 340 6.99 -18.02 -38.33
N ALA A 341 7.95 -17.29 -37.74
CA ALA A 341 7.98 -15.83 -37.77
C ALA A 341 8.26 -15.31 -39.19
N PRO A 342 7.61 -14.21 -39.64
CA PRO A 342 7.97 -13.56 -40.90
C PRO A 342 9.35 -12.88 -40.80
N PRO A 343 10.09 -12.72 -41.91
CA PRO A 343 11.42 -12.14 -41.90
C PRO A 343 11.37 -10.63 -41.57
N PRO A 344 12.43 -10.07 -40.96
CA PRO A 344 12.49 -8.65 -40.64
C PRO A 344 12.61 -7.78 -41.91
N PRO A 345 12.10 -6.53 -41.90
CA PRO A 345 12.20 -5.63 -43.04
C PRO A 345 13.65 -5.22 -43.32
N SER A 346 13.97 -5.08 -44.61
CA SER A 346 15.29 -4.64 -45.09
C SER A 346 15.60 -3.20 -44.67
N PRO A 347 16.86 -2.85 -44.34
CA PRO A 347 17.23 -1.47 -44.03
C PRO A 347 17.20 -0.58 -45.29
N PRO A 348 16.95 0.73 -45.15
CA PRO A 348 16.91 1.64 -46.29
C PRO A 348 18.30 1.77 -46.93
N ALA A 349 18.34 1.75 -48.26
CA ALA A 349 19.53 2.03 -49.04
C ALA A 349 19.92 3.52 -48.90
N CYS A 350 21.09 3.80 -48.34
CA CYS A 350 21.73 5.10 -48.49
C CYS A 350 22.50 5.13 -49.82
N SER A 351 21.90 5.72 -50.85
CA SER A 351 22.63 6.24 -52.01
C SER A 351 23.22 7.62 -51.67
N GLY A 352 24.43 7.90 -52.16
CA GLY A 352 24.95 9.27 -52.23
C GLY A 352 26.07 9.65 -51.25
N SER A 353 27.30 9.32 -51.65
CA SER A 353 28.53 10.12 -51.53
C SER A 353 28.77 11.06 -50.33
N GLY A 354 29.82 10.79 -49.54
CA GLY A 354 30.51 11.84 -48.76
C GLY A 354 31.20 11.35 -47.49
N ARG A 355 32.53 11.33 -47.47
CA ARG A 355 33.35 10.73 -46.40
C ARG A 355 33.52 11.68 -45.19
N ARG A 356 33.35 11.15 -43.96
CA ARG A 356 34.29 11.11 -42.80
C ARG A 356 33.64 11.32 -41.40
N CYS A 357 33.51 10.17 -40.72
CA CYS A 357 33.87 9.86 -39.31
C CYS A 357 33.24 10.62 -38.13
N CYS A 358 32.18 10.02 -37.58
CA CYS A 358 31.64 10.22 -36.22
C CYS A 358 32.44 9.47 -35.11
N SER A 359 32.32 9.97 -33.89
CA SER A 359 33.15 9.75 -32.68
C SER A 359 33.00 8.41 -31.91
N PRO A 360 33.89 8.08 -30.93
CA PRO A 360 33.99 6.78 -30.27
C PRO A 360 32.85 6.36 -29.31
N ARG A 361 31.81 7.19 -29.10
CA ARG A 361 30.76 6.94 -28.08
C ARG A 361 29.66 5.95 -28.50
N ARG A 362 29.58 5.52 -29.77
CA ARG A 362 28.52 4.59 -30.24
C ARG A 362 28.90 3.10 -30.24
N ARG A 363 30.18 2.73 -30.08
CA ARG A 363 30.58 1.30 -29.99
C ARG A 363 30.27 0.63 -28.64
N ARG A 364 29.97 1.39 -27.58
CA ARG A 364 29.60 0.83 -26.26
C ARG A 364 28.12 0.45 -26.12
N ARG A 365 27.24 0.89 -27.03
CA ARG A 365 25.79 0.59 -26.95
C ARG A 365 25.39 -0.76 -27.54
N CYS A 366 26.14 -1.30 -28.51
CA CYS A 366 25.82 -2.62 -29.09
C CYS A 366 26.25 -3.82 -28.23
N CYS A 367 27.24 -3.69 -27.35
CA CYS A 367 27.69 -4.82 -26.50
C CYS A 367 26.92 -4.97 -25.18
N ARG A 368 26.10 -3.99 -24.77
CA ARG A 368 25.38 -4.02 -23.48
C ARG A 368 23.99 -4.67 -23.57
N TRP A 369 23.47 -4.86 -24.77
CA TRP A 369 22.14 -5.47 -25.00
C TRP A 369 22.16 -7.01 -24.97
N ALA A 370 23.35 -7.64 -25.08
CA ALA A 370 23.50 -9.10 -25.12
C ALA A 370 23.79 -9.77 -23.75
N ARG A 371 23.56 -9.09 -22.61
CA ARG A 371 23.83 -9.64 -21.27
C ARG A 371 22.69 -9.55 -20.25
N SER A 372 21.50 -9.13 -20.64
CA SER A 372 20.34 -8.97 -19.74
C SER A 372 19.12 -9.69 -20.27
N GLY A 373 19.12 -11.02 -20.17
CA GLY A 373 17.97 -11.90 -20.41
C GLY A 373 17.96 -13.08 -19.43
N PRO A 374 16.79 -13.68 -19.14
CA PRO A 374 16.61 -14.74 -18.13
C PRO A 374 17.42 -16.01 -18.46
N PRO A 375 17.76 -16.86 -17.46
CA PRO A 375 18.66 -17.99 -17.65
C PRO A 375 17.99 -19.11 -18.44
N GLY A 376 18.49 -19.42 -19.64
CA GLY A 376 18.00 -20.55 -20.44
C GLY A 376 18.55 -20.65 -21.86
N CYS A 377 18.95 -19.53 -22.47
CA CYS A 377 19.44 -19.52 -23.86
C CYS A 377 20.81 -18.84 -23.95
N ARG A 378 21.90 -19.61 -23.80
CA ARG A 378 23.26 -19.16 -24.15
C ARG A 378 23.87 -20.08 -25.20
N SER A 379 23.61 -19.80 -26.48
CA SER A 379 24.47 -20.25 -27.58
C SER A 379 25.54 -19.17 -27.85
N ARG A 380 26.81 -19.58 -27.91
CA ARG A 380 27.96 -18.71 -28.18
C ARG A 380 28.06 -18.41 -29.68
N PRO A 381 28.16 -17.14 -30.13
CA PRO A 381 28.70 -16.84 -31.44
C PRO A 381 30.23 -16.92 -31.40
N THR A 382 30.79 -17.73 -32.31
CA THR A 382 32.20 -17.78 -32.66
C THR A 382 32.67 -16.44 -33.22
N GLY A 383 33.85 -15.98 -32.79
CA GLY A 383 34.52 -14.81 -33.39
C GLY A 383 34.68 -13.59 -32.48
N CYS A 384 35.37 -13.75 -31.35
CA CYS A 384 36.07 -12.65 -30.67
C CYS A 384 37.28 -13.24 -29.93
N ARG A 385 38.47 -13.12 -30.54
CA ARG A 385 39.74 -13.52 -29.91
C ARG A 385 40.05 -12.58 -28.73
N ARG A 386 40.39 -13.17 -27.56
CA ARG A 386 40.94 -12.45 -26.39
C ARG A 386 42.40 -12.04 -26.68
N PRO A 387 42.86 -10.84 -26.28
CA PRO A 387 44.30 -10.60 -26.13
C PRO A 387 44.82 -11.31 -24.87
N ALA A 388 46.03 -11.87 -24.99
CA ALA A 388 46.70 -12.70 -24.00
C ALA A 388 47.07 -11.94 -22.71
N ARG A 389 47.12 -12.71 -21.61
CA ARG A 389 47.71 -12.32 -20.32
C ARG A 389 49.21 -12.11 -20.50
N TRP A 390 49.74 -11.03 -19.94
CA TRP A 390 51.17 -10.84 -19.72
C TRP A 390 51.46 -11.07 -18.23
N THR A 391 52.47 -11.89 -17.94
CA THR A 391 52.87 -12.37 -16.61
C THR A 391 54.26 -11.85 -16.24
N GLY A 392 54.36 -11.23 -15.05
CA GLY A 392 55.56 -11.15 -14.20
C GLY A 392 56.39 -9.86 -14.25
N PRO A 393 57.25 -9.59 -13.25
CA PRO A 393 57.16 -9.91 -11.83
C PRO A 393 57.40 -8.70 -10.88
N SER A 394 57.24 -8.97 -9.59
CA SER A 394 57.43 -8.16 -8.37
C SER A 394 58.68 -7.27 -8.25
N SER A 395 58.54 -6.09 -7.64
CA SER A 395 59.30 -5.65 -6.43
C SER A 395 58.95 -4.21 -5.96
N THR A 396 58.85 -4.06 -4.63
CA THR A 396 59.25 -2.92 -3.75
C THR A 396 58.81 -1.45 -4.02
N ARG A 397 58.14 -0.88 -2.99
CA ARG A 397 58.12 0.54 -2.57
C ARG A 397 59.55 1.08 -2.33
N PRO A 398 59.86 2.41 -2.39
CA PRO A 398 59.30 3.45 -1.47
C PRO A 398 59.11 4.88 -2.05
N SER A 399 58.21 5.67 -1.46
CA SER A 399 58.43 6.95 -0.74
C SER A 399 58.75 8.23 -1.56
N THR A 400 57.87 9.23 -1.37
CA THR A 400 58.12 10.69 -1.23
C THR A 400 58.98 11.42 -2.26
N ALA A 401 58.36 12.35 -2.99
CA ALA A 401 58.90 13.70 -3.22
C ALA A 401 57.81 14.67 -3.72
N THR A 402 57.85 15.86 -3.15
CA THR A 402 57.01 17.05 -3.27
C THR A 402 57.34 17.91 -4.51
N CYS A 403 56.63 19.04 -4.65
CA CYS A 403 56.75 20.19 -5.58
C CYS A 403 55.91 20.11 -6.86
N SER A 404 54.75 20.76 -6.93
CA SER A 404 54.45 22.22 -7.01
C SER A 404 54.36 22.74 -8.46
N THR A 405 53.14 23.18 -8.80
CA THR A 405 52.76 24.31 -9.67
C THR A 405 53.39 24.48 -11.05
N CYS A 406 52.56 24.37 -12.10
CA CYS A 406 52.37 25.41 -13.13
C CYS A 406 51.08 25.17 -13.97
N THR A 407 50.11 26.05 -13.72
CA THR A 407 49.19 26.77 -14.62
C THR A 407 48.79 26.22 -16.01
N ALA A 408 47.47 26.13 -16.18
CA ALA A 408 46.61 26.42 -17.35
C ALA A 408 47.15 26.32 -18.79
N ALA A 409 46.53 25.43 -19.57
CA ALA A 409 45.79 25.73 -20.81
C ALA A 409 44.87 24.56 -21.16
#